data_AF-A0AAE4ISF6-F1
#
_entry.id   AF-A0AAE4ISF6-F1
#
_cell.length_a   1.000
_cell.length_b   1.000
_cell.length_c   1.000
_cell.angle_alpha   90.00
_cell.angle_beta   90.00
_cell.angle_gamma   90.00
#
_symmetry.space_group_name_H-M   'P 1'
#
loop_
_entity.id
_entity.type
_entity.pdbx_description
1 polymer ?
#
loop_
_entity_poly.entity_id
_entity_poly.type
_entity_poly.pdbx_seq_one_letter_code
_entity_poly.pdbx_strand_id
1 'polypeptide(L)'
;MQKIAAPSEVISQALEVVAPRVQAKRPAQPGTESWTDFEAEILNAEAGLIRFYTQIPAEQASRSTEHANLVLDAVIEAHGSDLEQRANHLNRRLSEAREELDRVLRANEGLVSAIDAAQGAAQMERDNIEALNRQLSATLSSIVGAVISQNAAAEVSAIRDSIARLDAAADNMRPTQVVRAPALADSPEGQPAATIIALGAVLGLMLGVFAAFGREFLANAAAEGAEN
;
A
#
# COMPACT_ATOMS: atom_id res chain seq x y z
N MET A 1 0.33 -12.41 -5.05
CA MET A 1 -0.06 -11.80 -3.76
C MET A 1 -0.58 -10.42 -4.04
N GLN A 2 -1.81 -10.12 -3.65
CA GLN A 2 -2.33 -8.76 -3.69
C GLN A 2 -1.52 -7.97 -2.68
N LYS A 3 -0.78 -6.95 -3.13
CA LYS A 3 0.07 -6.16 -2.23
C LYS A 3 -0.85 -5.38 -1.27
N ILE A 4 -0.46 -5.30 0.00
CA ILE A 4 -1.01 -4.29 0.92
C ILE A 4 -0.89 -2.95 0.18
N ALA A 5 -1.93 -2.11 0.26
CA ALA A 5 -1.93 -0.83 -0.43
C ALA A 5 -0.62 -0.12 -0.13
N ALA A 6 0.14 0.22 -1.18
CA ALA A 6 1.41 0.89 -0.97
C ALA A 6 1.11 2.24 -0.30
N PRO A 7 1.97 2.77 0.60
CA PRO A 7 1.73 4.07 1.23
C PRO A 7 1.43 5.19 0.21
N SER A 8 2.01 5.11 -1.00
CA SER A 8 1.71 6.01 -2.11
C SER A 8 0.27 5.91 -2.63
N GLU A 9 -0.33 4.72 -2.65
CA GLU A 9 -1.73 4.52 -3.06
C GLU A 9 -2.67 5.14 -2.03
N VAL A 10 -2.36 4.98 -0.73
CA VAL A 10 -3.12 5.61 0.37
C VAL A 10 -3.05 7.13 0.27
N ILE A 11 -1.86 7.69 -0.05
CA ILE A 11 -1.70 9.14 -0.28
C ILE A 11 -2.53 9.60 -1.47
N SER A 12 -2.42 8.95 -2.62
CA SER A 12 -3.18 9.31 -3.82
C SER A 12 -4.70 9.25 -3.55
N GLN A 13 -5.18 8.19 -2.91
CA GLN A 13 -6.59 8.08 -2.53
C GLN A 13 -7.01 9.18 -1.54
N ALA A 14 -6.18 9.48 -0.55
CA ALA A 14 -6.46 10.52 0.44
C ALA A 14 -6.58 11.90 -0.21
N LEU A 15 -5.63 12.27 -1.08
CA LEU A 15 -5.56 13.59 -1.69
C LEU A 15 -6.55 13.76 -2.87
N GLU A 16 -6.72 12.74 -3.70
CA GLU A 16 -7.52 12.84 -4.93
C GLU A 16 -9.01 12.51 -4.71
N VAL A 17 -9.33 11.69 -3.71
CA VAL A 17 -10.69 11.18 -3.50
C VAL A 17 -11.26 11.62 -2.16
N VAL A 18 -10.55 11.39 -1.06
CA VAL A 18 -11.12 11.61 0.29
C VAL A 18 -11.18 13.10 0.62
N ALA A 19 -10.07 13.84 0.52
CA ALA A 19 -10.04 15.26 0.86
C ALA A 19 -11.05 16.10 0.05
N PRO A 20 -11.15 15.96 -1.29
CA PRO A 20 -12.15 16.68 -2.07
C PRO A 20 -13.59 16.31 -1.70
N ARG A 21 -13.84 15.05 -1.34
CA ARG A 21 -15.17 14.60 -0.86
C ARG A 21 -15.53 15.22 0.49
N VAL A 22 -14.59 15.29 1.42
CA VAL A 22 -14.80 15.95 2.72
C VAL A 22 -15.06 17.44 2.51
N GLN A 23 -14.30 18.09 1.62
CA GLN A 23 -14.50 19.49 1.25
C GLN A 23 -15.89 19.74 0.64
N ALA A 24 -16.32 18.90 -0.31
CA ALA A 24 -17.61 19.04 -1.00
C ALA A 24 -18.82 18.85 -0.07
N LYS A 25 -18.69 18.11 1.03
CA LYS A 25 -19.77 17.94 2.02
C LYS A 25 -19.96 19.17 2.92
N ARG A 26 -19.00 20.10 2.96
CA ARG A 26 -19.09 21.29 3.82
C ARG A 26 -19.83 22.40 3.06
N PRO A 27 -20.86 23.05 3.65
CA PRO A 27 -21.54 24.15 2.99
C PRO A 27 -20.54 25.29 2.74
N ALA A 28 -20.54 25.82 1.51
CA ALA A 28 -19.69 26.95 1.14
C ALA A 28 -20.01 28.13 2.06
N GLN A 29 -19.04 28.55 2.88
CA GLN A 29 -19.19 29.77 3.66
C GLN A 29 -18.84 30.96 2.75
N PRO A 30 -19.72 31.96 2.64
CA PRO A 30 -19.41 33.16 1.86
C PRO A 30 -18.19 33.86 2.47
N GLY A 31 -17.14 34.03 1.67
CA GLY A 31 -15.89 34.68 2.07
C GLY A 31 -14.78 33.76 2.57
N THR A 32 -14.97 32.43 2.60
CA THR A 32 -13.83 31.52 2.73
C THR A 32 -13.21 31.30 1.35
N GLU A 33 -12.01 31.85 1.16
CA GLU A 33 -11.12 31.48 0.05
C GLU A 33 -10.96 29.95 0.00
N SER A 34 -10.63 29.46 -1.20
CA SER A 34 -10.26 28.06 -1.47
C SER A 34 -9.53 27.45 -0.28
N TRP A 35 -10.08 26.37 0.27
CA TRP A 35 -9.41 25.66 1.36
C TRP A 35 -8.00 25.26 0.91
N THR A 36 -7.09 25.23 1.86
CA THR A 36 -5.69 24.95 1.63
C THR A 36 -5.53 23.54 1.06
N ASP A 37 -4.74 23.41 0.00
CA ASP A 37 -4.36 22.11 -0.52
C ASP A 37 -3.63 21.34 0.59
N PHE A 38 -4.08 20.10 0.83
CA PHE A 38 -3.36 19.17 1.68
C PHE A 38 -2.24 18.56 0.86
N GLU A 39 -1.07 18.49 1.48
CA GLU A 39 0.03 17.71 0.97
C GLU A 39 0.23 16.49 1.88
N ALA A 40 0.80 15.44 1.32
CA ALA A 40 1.14 14.25 2.08
C ALA A 40 2.48 13.68 1.62
N GLU A 41 3.28 13.26 2.60
CA GLU A 41 4.58 12.64 2.37
C GLU A 41 4.71 11.30 3.12
N ILE A 42 5.49 10.38 2.56
CA ILE A 42 5.83 9.12 3.21
C ILE A 42 7.04 9.38 4.10
N LEU A 43 6.87 9.34 5.42
CA LEU A 43 7.98 9.48 6.37
C LEU A 43 8.79 8.20 6.48
N ASN A 44 8.12 7.05 6.48
CA ASN A 44 8.75 5.74 6.54
C ASN A 44 7.87 4.70 5.83
N ALA A 45 8.33 4.21 4.68
CA ALA A 45 7.58 3.24 3.87
C ALA A 45 7.47 1.87 4.54
N GLU A 46 8.48 1.43 5.29
CA GLU A 46 8.47 0.13 5.99
C GLU A 46 7.48 0.11 7.15
N ALA A 47 7.39 1.23 7.87
CA ALA A 47 6.44 1.41 8.98
C ALA A 47 5.05 1.88 8.52
N GLY A 48 4.87 2.18 7.22
CA GLY A 48 3.63 2.75 6.69
C GLY A 48 3.28 4.13 7.27
N LEU A 49 4.29 4.90 7.68
CA LEU A 49 4.08 6.23 8.28
C LEU A 49 3.91 7.28 7.18
N ILE A 50 2.73 7.88 7.16
CA ILE A 50 2.35 8.96 6.26
C ILE A 50 2.12 10.22 7.10
N ARG A 51 2.67 11.34 6.65
CA ARG A 51 2.42 12.66 7.23
C ARG A 51 1.53 13.44 6.29
N PHE A 52 0.45 13.98 6.82
CA PHE A 52 -0.37 14.99 6.17
C PHE A 52 0.03 16.36 6.72
N TYR A 53 0.20 17.33 5.84
CA TYR A 53 0.53 18.69 6.22
C TYR A 53 -0.09 19.71 5.26
N THR A 54 -0.18 20.95 5.72
CA THR A 54 -0.73 22.05 4.93
C THR A 54 -0.20 23.37 5.47
N GLN A 55 -0.02 24.36 4.61
CA GLN A 55 0.54 25.67 4.97
C GLN A 55 -0.59 26.69 5.11
N ILE A 56 -0.78 27.20 6.32
CA ILE A 56 -1.90 28.08 6.64
C ILE A 56 -1.45 29.33 7.40
N PRO A 57 -2.15 30.48 7.21
CA PRO A 57 -2.01 31.61 8.11
C PRO A 57 -2.37 31.22 9.54
N ALA A 58 -1.64 31.75 10.52
CA ALA A 58 -1.88 31.45 11.94
C ALA A 58 -3.32 31.76 12.39
N GLU A 59 -3.95 32.77 11.78
CA GLU A 59 -5.35 33.17 12.04
C GLU A 59 -6.37 32.07 11.67
N GLN A 60 -6.00 31.17 10.75
CA GLN A 60 -6.86 30.08 10.27
C GLN A 60 -6.55 28.74 10.96
N ALA A 61 -5.57 28.71 11.88
CA ALA A 61 -5.07 27.49 12.50
C ALA A 61 -6.16 26.60 13.10
N SER A 62 -7.07 27.17 13.89
CA SER A 62 -8.13 26.39 14.55
C SER A 62 -9.08 25.74 13.54
N ARG A 63 -9.48 26.47 12.49
CA ARG A 63 -10.39 25.96 11.45
C ARG A 63 -9.71 24.89 10.60
N SER A 64 -8.43 25.10 10.25
CA SER A 64 -7.68 24.12 9.49
C SER A 64 -7.39 22.86 10.31
N THR A 65 -7.12 22.99 11.60
CA THR A 65 -6.96 21.82 12.51
C THR A 65 -8.24 20.99 12.56
N GLU A 66 -9.40 21.62 12.69
CA GLU A 66 -10.69 20.94 12.60
C GLU A 66 -10.87 20.25 11.24
N HIS A 67 -10.54 20.92 10.15
CA HIS A 67 -10.63 20.33 8.81
C HIS A 67 -9.66 19.15 8.62
N ALA A 68 -8.42 19.27 9.10
CA ALA A 68 -7.42 18.21 9.06
C ALA A 68 -7.89 16.98 9.83
N ASN A 69 -8.52 17.15 10.99
CA ASN A 69 -9.14 16.04 11.73
C ASN A 69 -10.25 15.36 10.90
N LEU A 70 -11.14 16.12 10.28
CA LEU A 70 -12.19 15.56 9.43
C LEU A 70 -11.63 14.79 8.23
N VAL A 71 -10.57 15.29 7.60
CA VAL A 71 -9.89 14.59 6.51
C VAL A 71 -9.21 13.32 7.01
N LEU A 72 -8.50 13.38 8.14
CA LEU A 72 -7.85 12.21 8.74
C LEU A 72 -8.87 11.12 9.12
N ASP A 73 -9.95 11.49 9.79
CA ASP A 73 -11.01 10.56 10.17
C ASP A 73 -11.62 9.88 8.94
N ALA A 74 -11.88 10.66 7.87
CA ALA A 74 -12.40 10.12 6.62
C ALA A 74 -11.40 9.21 5.88
N VAL A 75 -10.09 9.51 5.95
CA VAL A 75 -9.04 8.66 5.38
C VAL A 75 -8.95 7.34 6.15
N ILE A 76 -9.01 7.40 7.49
CA ILE A 76 -9.00 6.21 8.36
C ILE A 76 -10.23 5.35 8.11
N GLU A 77 -11.42 5.95 8.01
CA GLU A 77 -12.66 5.25 7.71
C GLU A 77 -12.61 4.59 6.32
N ALA A 78 -12.18 5.33 5.29
CA ALA A 78 -12.08 4.81 3.93
C ALA A 78 -11.09 3.64 3.82
N HIS A 79 -9.90 3.78 4.41
CA HIS A 79 -8.92 2.70 4.42
C HIS A 79 -9.36 1.54 5.31
N GLY A 80 -10.02 1.81 6.45
CA GLY A 80 -10.60 0.79 7.31
C GLY A 80 -11.63 -0.07 6.59
N SER A 81 -12.53 0.55 5.81
CA SER A 81 -13.48 -0.17 4.96
C SER A 81 -12.79 -1.01 3.89
N ASP A 82 -11.70 -0.53 3.27
CA ASP A 82 -10.93 -1.31 2.29
C ASP A 82 -10.22 -2.50 2.96
N LEU A 83 -9.61 -2.30 4.13
CA LEU A 83 -9.02 -3.37 4.92
C LEU A 83 -10.05 -4.43 5.32
N GLU A 84 -11.25 -4.03 5.73
CA GLU A 84 -12.32 -4.96 6.08
C GLU A 84 -12.78 -5.78 4.86
N GLN A 85 -12.95 -5.14 3.69
CA GLN A 85 -13.29 -5.85 2.45
C GLN A 85 -12.21 -6.87 2.07
N ARG A 86 -10.93 -6.50 2.20
CA ARG A 86 -9.79 -7.38 1.94
C ARG A 86 -9.73 -8.54 2.95
N ALA A 87 -9.92 -8.26 4.23
CA ALA A 87 -9.98 -9.28 5.27
C ALA A 87 -11.10 -10.29 4.99
N ASN A 88 -12.29 -9.81 4.64
CA ASN A 88 -13.42 -10.65 4.24
C ASN A 88 -13.11 -11.49 2.99
N HIS A 89 -12.42 -10.92 2.00
CA HIS A 89 -11.97 -11.66 0.83
C HIS A 89 -10.97 -12.76 1.18
N LEU A 90 -9.96 -12.47 2.00
CA LEU A 90 -8.97 -13.45 2.44
C LEU A 90 -9.61 -14.57 3.27
N ASN A 91 -10.49 -14.24 4.20
CA ASN A 91 -11.22 -15.21 5.02
C ASN A 91 -12.06 -16.16 4.16
N ARG A 92 -12.72 -15.64 3.12
CA ARG A 92 -13.45 -16.48 2.16
C ARG A 92 -12.52 -17.45 1.44
N ARG A 93 -11.41 -16.95 0.90
CA ARG A 93 -10.42 -17.80 0.21
C ARG A 93 -9.77 -18.83 1.12
N LEU A 94 -9.58 -18.48 2.39
CA LEU A 94 -9.08 -19.39 3.42
C LEU A 94 -10.09 -20.52 3.69
N SER A 95 -11.38 -20.18 3.78
CA SER A 95 -12.47 -21.18 3.89
C SER A 95 -12.49 -22.11 2.68
N GLU A 96 -12.47 -21.55 1.47
CA GLU A 96 -12.45 -22.31 0.22
C GLU A 96 -11.24 -23.26 0.15
N ALA A 97 -10.05 -22.80 0.53
CA ALA A 97 -8.84 -23.63 0.55
C ALA A 97 -8.91 -24.76 1.59
N ARG A 98 -9.52 -24.51 2.75
CA ARG A 98 -9.74 -25.54 3.79
C ARG A 98 -10.76 -26.58 3.34
N GLU A 99 -11.85 -26.15 2.72
CA GLU A 99 -12.86 -27.04 2.13
C GLU A 99 -12.27 -27.91 1.01
N GLU A 100 -11.40 -27.33 0.18
CA GLU A 100 -10.69 -28.08 -0.86
C GLU A 100 -9.72 -29.10 -0.26
N LEU A 101 -8.98 -28.71 0.79
CA LEU A 101 -8.11 -29.63 1.52
C LEU A 101 -8.90 -30.83 2.06
N ASP A 102 -10.03 -30.57 2.73
CA ASP A 102 -10.89 -31.62 3.28
C ASP A 102 -11.45 -32.53 2.17
N ARG A 103 -11.82 -31.97 1.02
CA ARG A 103 -12.27 -32.72 -0.15
C ARG A 103 -11.18 -33.65 -0.68
N VAL A 104 -9.96 -33.13 -0.87
CA VAL A 104 -8.81 -33.89 -1.35
C VAL A 104 -8.45 -35.01 -0.36
N LEU A 105 -8.47 -34.73 0.95
CA LEU A 105 -8.23 -35.74 1.98
C LEU A 105 -9.26 -36.88 1.93
N ARG A 106 -10.56 -36.57 1.85
CA ARG A 106 -11.62 -37.59 1.72
C ARG A 106 -11.51 -38.39 0.42
N ALA A 107 -11.19 -37.73 -0.69
CA ALA A 107 -10.97 -38.39 -1.97
C ALA A 107 -9.79 -39.36 -1.90
N ASN A 108 -8.70 -38.95 -1.26
CA ASN A 108 -7.53 -39.80 -1.04
C ASN A 108 -7.84 -41.00 -0.14
N GLU A 109 -8.55 -40.81 0.97
CA GLU A 109 -8.99 -41.90 1.84
C GLU A 109 -9.87 -42.91 1.09
N GLY A 110 -10.82 -42.42 0.28
CA GLY A 110 -11.68 -43.26 -0.55
C GLY A 110 -10.88 -44.05 -1.60
N LEU A 111 -9.88 -43.42 -2.21
CA LEU A 111 -9.01 -44.05 -3.19
C LEU A 111 -8.12 -45.14 -2.58
N VAL A 112 -7.54 -44.88 -1.40
CA VAL A 112 -6.76 -45.88 -0.64
C VAL A 112 -7.65 -47.08 -0.30
N SER A 113 -8.85 -46.84 0.23
CA SER A 113 -9.81 -47.90 0.55
C SER A 113 -10.20 -48.73 -0.70
N ALA A 114 -10.41 -48.08 -1.85
CA ALA A 114 -10.70 -48.76 -3.11
C ALA A 114 -9.52 -49.60 -3.62
N ILE A 115 -8.28 -49.11 -3.48
CA ILE A 115 -7.07 -49.86 -3.82
C ILE A 115 -6.93 -51.09 -2.91
N ASP A 116 -7.12 -50.94 -1.60
CA ASP A 116 -7.05 -52.04 -0.64
C ASP A 116 -8.12 -53.11 -0.90
N ALA A 117 -9.35 -52.69 -1.22
CA ALA A 117 -10.43 -53.59 -1.60
C ALA A 117 -10.12 -54.36 -2.90
N ALA A 118 -9.58 -53.67 -3.91
CA ALA A 118 -9.18 -54.28 -5.17
C ALA A 118 -8.03 -55.29 -4.99
N GLN A 119 -7.05 -54.97 -4.13
CA GLN A 119 -5.97 -55.89 -3.76
C GLN A 119 -6.53 -57.11 -3.03
N GLY A 120 -7.45 -56.93 -2.08
CA GLY A 120 -8.11 -58.03 -1.36
C GLY A 120 -8.90 -58.96 -2.28
N ALA A 121 -9.66 -58.41 -3.24
CA ALA A 121 -10.42 -59.19 -4.22
C ALA A 121 -9.51 -59.99 -5.16
N ALA A 122 -8.47 -59.35 -5.71
CA ALA A 122 -7.46 -60.01 -6.54
C ALA A 122 -6.72 -61.14 -5.79
N GLN A 123 -6.69 -61.06 -4.46
CA GLN A 123 -6.07 -62.04 -3.59
C GLN A 123 -7.02 -63.21 -3.22
N MET A 124 -8.33 -63.12 -3.49
CA MET A 124 -9.30 -64.20 -3.28
C MET A 124 -9.57 -65.03 -4.55
N GLU A 125 -9.41 -64.47 -5.74
CA GLU A 125 -9.64 -65.12 -7.05
C GLU A 125 -8.46 -66.05 -7.45
N ARG A 126 -8.09 -66.93 -6.52
CA ARG A 126 -6.73 -67.43 -6.31
C ARG A 126 -6.44 -68.82 -6.90
N ASP A 127 -7.14 -69.26 -7.94
CA ASP A 127 -6.92 -70.60 -8.52
C ASP A 127 -6.60 -70.56 -10.03
N ASN A 128 -5.37 -70.98 -10.34
CA ASN A 128 -4.82 -71.43 -11.64
C ASN A 128 -4.24 -70.40 -12.66
N ILE A 129 -2.91 -70.55 -12.90
CA ILE A 129 -2.10 -70.19 -14.10
C ILE A 129 -1.45 -68.77 -14.21
N GLU A 130 -1.84 -67.74 -13.48
CA GLU A 130 -1.43 -66.35 -13.79
C GLU A 130 -0.15 -65.78 -13.10
N ALA A 131 0.93 -66.54 -12.86
CA ALA A 131 2.04 -66.07 -12.00
C ALA A 131 2.85 -64.86 -12.55
N LEU A 132 3.15 -64.84 -13.85
CA LEU A 132 3.94 -63.75 -14.47
C LEU A 132 3.09 -62.49 -14.72
N ASN A 133 1.85 -62.68 -15.18
CA ASN A 133 0.88 -61.60 -15.35
C ASN A 133 0.57 -60.92 -14.00
N ARG A 134 0.60 -61.70 -12.89
CA ARG A 134 0.51 -61.20 -11.51
C ARG A 134 1.69 -60.32 -11.11
N GLN A 135 2.93 -60.71 -11.42
CA GLN A 135 4.08 -59.88 -11.06
C GLN A 135 4.01 -58.52 -11.78
N LEU A 136 3.61 -58.50 -13.06
CA LEU A 136 3.42 -57.27 -13.82
C LEU A 136 2.25 -56.43 -13.30
N SER A 137 1.06 -57.02 -13.09
CA SER A 137 -0.10 -56.29 -12.53
C SER A 137 0.13 -55.79 -11.11
N ALA A 138 0.79 -56.57 -10.24
CA ALA A 138 1.12 -56.12 -8.89
C ALA A 138 2.14 -54.97 -8.92
N THR A 139 3.14 -55.05 -9.80
CA THR A 139 4.13 -53.97 -9.95
C THR A 139 3.47 -52.70 -10.52
N LEU A 140 2.59 -52.84 -11.52
CA LEU A 140 1.84 -51.72 -12.09
C LEU A 140 0.89 -51.09 -11.06
N SER A 141 0.12 -51.88 -10.31
CA SER A 141 -0.74 -51.38 -9.23
C SER A 141 0.07 -50.70 -8.12
N SER A 142 1.25 -51.23 -7.78
CA SER A 142 2.16 -50.60 -6.81
C SER A 142 2.72 -49.28 -7.33
N ILE A 143 3.12 -49.20 -8.60
CA ILE A 143 3.64 -47.97 -9.22
C ILE A 143 2.52 -46.92 -9.32
N VAL A 144 1.33 -47.32 -9.78
CA VAL A 144 0.18 -46.43 -9.89
C VAL A 144 -0.22 -45.92 -8.50
N GLY A 145 -0.28 -46.78 -7.50
CA GLY A 145 -0.54 -46.38 -6.11
C GLY A 145 0.50 -45.40 -5.57
N ALA A 146 1.80 -45.65 -5.82
CA ALA A 146 2.87 -44.76 -5.42
C ALA A 146 2.80 -43.38 -6.11
N VAL A 147 2.54 -43.35 -7.42
CA VAL A 147 2.40 -42.09 -8.19
C VAL A 147 1.18 -41.30 -7.73
N ILE A 148 0.05 -41.96 -7.53
CA ILE A 148 -1.17 -41.33 -7.01
C ILE A 148 -0.93 -40.76 -5.62
N SER A 149 -0.33 -41.53 -4.71
CA SER A 149 -0.02 -41.08 -3.35
C SER A 149 0.96 -39.90 -3.35
N GLN A 150 1.96 -39.92 -4.22
CA GLN A 150 2.92 -38.82 -4.37
C GLN A 150 2.25 -37.54 -4.88
N ASN A 151 1.38 -37.65 -5.90
CA ASN A 151 0.64 -36.52 -6.44
C ASN A 151 -0.31 -35.93 -5.39
N ALA A 152 -1.05 -36.78 -4.69
CA ALA A 152 -1.93 -36.40 -3.59
C ALA A 152 -1.17 -35.67 -2.46
N ALA A 153 0.00 -36.18 -2.07
CA ALA A 153 0.83 -35.53 -1.05
C ALA A 153 1.35 -34.16 -1.50
N ALA A 154 1.75 -34.03 -2.77
CA ALA A 154 2.18 -32.76 -3.35
C ALA A 154 1.04 -31.73 -3.38
N GLU A 155 -0.16 -32.15 -3.77
CA GLU A 155 -1.36 -31.29 -3.79
C GLU A 155 -1.75 -30.82 -2.38
N VAL A 156 -1.79 -31.73 -1.41
CA VAL A 156 -2.04 -31.39 0.00
C VAL A 156 -1.01 -30.40 0.53
N SER A 157 0.28 -30.59 0.21
CA SER A 157 1.34 -29.66 0.59
C SER A 157 1.11 -28.28 -0.02
N ALA A 158 0.78 -28.20 -1.30
CA ALA A 158 0.54 -26.93 -1.99
C ALA A 158 -0.67 -26.17 -1.40
N ILE A 159 -1.74 -26.89 -1.05
CA ILE A 159 -2.92 -26.28 -0.40
C ILE A 159 -2.57 -25.77 1.00
N ARG A 160 -1.81 -26.53 1.79
CA ARG A 160 -1.33 -26.10 3.12
C ARG A 160 -0.45 -24.87 3.05
N ASP A 161 0.44 -24.80 2.08
CA ASP A 161 1.27 -23.61 1.84
C ASP A 161 0.42 -22.39 1.46
N SER A 162 -0.64 -22.60 0.66
CA SER A 162 -1.61 -21.55 0.34
C SER A 162 -2.35 -21.04 1.57
N ILE A 163 -2.83 -21.96 2.43
CA ILE A 163 -3.48 -21.64 3.71
C ILE A 163 -2.53 -20.82 4.58
N ALA A 164 -1.29 -21.27 4.80
CA ALA A 164 -0.32 -20.55 5.63
C ALA A 164 -0.02 -19.14 5.10
N ARG A 165 0.06 -18.97 3.77
CA ARG A 165 0.25 -17.65 3.15
C ARG A 165 -0.96 -16.73 3.30
N LEU A 166 -2.18 -17.27 3.20
CA LEU A 166 -3.41 -16.49 3.38
C LEU A 166 -3.60 -16.08 4.84
N ASP A 167 -3.30 -16.97 5.78
CA ASP A 167 -3.36 -16.74 7.22
C ASP A 167 -2.38 -15.64 7.63
N ALA A 168 -1.10 -15.76 7.22
CA ALA A 168 -0.10 -14.73 7.45
C ALA A 168 -0.47 -13.38 6.80
N ALA A 169 -1.14 -13.39 5.65
CA ALA A 169 -1.60 -12.15 5.02
C ALA A 169 -2.73 -11.49 5.81
N ALA A 170 -3.64 -12.28 6.39
CA ALA A 170 -4.71 -11.78 7.26
C ALA A 170 -4.16 -11.23 8.57
N ASP A 171 -3.23 -11.93 9.22
CA ASP A 171 -2.62 -11.51 10.50
C ASP A 171 -1.80 -10.21 10.40
N ASN A 172 -1.26 -9.91 9.21
CA ASN A 172 -0.52 -8.68 8.97
C ASN A 172 -1.41 -7.47 8.68
N MET A 173 -2.74 -7.64 8.57
CA MET A 173 -3.66 -6.50 8.41
C MET A 173 -3.87 -5.80 9.75
N ARG A 174 -3.22 -4.65 9.92
CA ARG A 174 -3.40 -3.80 11.09
C ARG A 174 -4.33 -2.61 10.78
N PRO A 175 -5.23 -2.23 11.70
CA PRO A 175 -6.01 -1.02 11.55
C PRO A 175 -5.11 0.23 11.42
N THR A 176 -5.51 1.16 10.58
CA THR A 176 -4.87 2.48 10.51
C THR A 176 -5.20 3.27 11.77
N GLN A 177 -4.20 3.94 12.33
CA GLN A 177 -4.36 4.74 13.53
C GLN A 177 -3.58 6.05 13.43
N VAL A 178 -4.09 7.09 14.09
CA VAL A 178 -3.40 8.37 14.22
C VAL A 178 -2.24 8.20 15.19
N VAL A 179 -1.01 8.33 14.68
CA VAL A 179 0.21 8.30 15.52
C VAL A 179 0.43 9.65 16.21
N ARG A 180 0.11 10.75 15.53
CA ARG A 180 0.21 12.12 16.03
C ARG A 180 -0.98 12.94 15.55
N ALA A 181 -1.69 13.57 16.49
CA ALA A 181 -2.79 14.46 16.15
C ALA A 181 -2.29 15.69 15.37
N PRO A 182 -3.12 16.29 14.50
CA PRO A 182 -2.81 17.56 13.85
C PRO A 182 -2.40 18.61 14.87
N ALA A 183 -1.24 19.21 14.65
CA ALA A 183 -0.69 20.26 15.49
C ALA A 183 0.03 21.28 14.59
N LEU A 184 0.03 22.54 15.01
CA LEU A 184 0.88 23.55 14.41
C LEU A 184 2.35 23.18 14.65
N ALA A 185 3.20 23.46 13.67
CA ALA A 185 4.64 23.38 13.88
C ALA A 185 5.08 24.43 14.90
N ASP A 186 5.98 24.07 15.81
CA ASP A 186 6.53 24.99 16.82
C ASP A 186 7.34 26.13 16.20
N SER A 187 7.73 25.98 14.94
CA SER A 187 8.40 27.01 14.15
C SER A 187 7.67 27.18 12.81
N PRO A 188 7.38 28.42 12.38
CA PRO A 188 6.77 28.66 11.08
C PRO A 188 7.70 28.15 9.99
N GLU A 189 7.20 27.26 9.13
CA GLU A 189 7.93 26.81 7.94
C GLU A 189 7.94 27.96 6.93
N GLY A 190 9.14 28.49 6.65
CA GLY A 190 9.34 29.64 5.76
C GLY A 190 10.74 30.23 5.91
N GLN A 191 11.22 30.94 4.89
CA GLN A 191 12.49 31.65 5.02
C GLN A 191 12.34 32.75 6.09
N PRO A 192 13.22 32.83 7.09
CA PRO A 192 13.11 33.85 8.14
C PRO A 192 13.00 35.24 7.50
N ALA A 193 12.15 36.11 8.04
CA ALA A 193 12.02 37.49 7.54
C ALA A 193 13.39 38.21 7.47
N ALA A 194 14.28 37.87 8.40
CA ALA A 194 15.67 38.33 8.40
C ALA A 194 16.42 37.98 7.11
N THR A 195 16.22 36.78 6.55
CA THR A 195 16.85 36.36 5.31
C THR A 195 16.33 37.16 4.12
N ILE A 196 15.02 37.40 4.04
CA ILE A 196 14.42 38.22 2.97
C ILE A 196 14.94 39.67 3.05
N ILE A 197 14.98 40.24 4.25
CA ILE A 197 15.50 41.59 4.48
C ILE A 197 16.99 41.67 4.10
N ALA A 198 17.79 40.68 4.50
CA ALA A 198 19.20 40.61 4.14
C ALA A 198 19.40 40.50 2.63
N LEU A 199 18.62 39.66 1.94
CA LEU A 199 18.66 39.52 0.48
C LEU A 199 18.30 40.84 -0.20
N GLY A 200 17.27 41.52 0.29
CA GLY A 200 16.84 42.84 -0.19
C GLY A 200 17.91 43.91 -0.02
N ALA A 201 18.62 43.92 1.12
CA ALA A 201 19.72 44.85 1.37
C ALA A 201 20.90 44.61 0.42
N VAL A 202 21.27 43.36 0.18
CA VAL A 202 22.34 42.99 -0.77
C VAL A 202 21.94 43.39 -2.19
N LEU A 203 20.71 43.08 -2.63
CA LEU A 203 20.19 43.48 -3.92
C LEU A 203 20.18 45.01 -4.09
N GLY A 204 19.74 45.74 -3.07
CA GLY A 204 19.75 47.21 -3.06
C GLY A 204 21.15 47.79 -3.19
N LEU A 205 22.13 47.21 -2.49
CA LEU A 205 23.54 47.61 -2.58
C LEU A 205 24.08 47.36 -3.99
N MET A 206 23.83 46.19 -4.58
CA MET A 206 24.26 45.90 -5.96
C MET A 206 23.66 46.88 -6.96
N LEU A 207 22.36 47.18 -6.85
CA LEU A 207 21.69 48.20 -7.66
C LEU A 207 22.33 49.59 -7.50
N GLY A 208 22.67 49.99 -6.28
CA GLY A 208 23.36 51.25 -6.01
C GLY A 208 24.75 51.30 -6.68
N VAL A 209 25.50 50.20 -6.63
CA VAL A 209 26.80 50.08 -7.30
C VAL A 209 26.65 50.18 -8.82
N PHE A 210 25.68 49.50 -9.42
CA PHE A 210 25.40 49.61 -10.85
C PHE A 210 25.00 51.03 -11.27
N ALA A 211 24.18 51.72 -10.47
CA ALA A 211 23.80 53.10 -10.75
C ALA A 211 25.00 54.06 -10.70
N ALA A 212 25.93 53.84 -9.78
CA ALA A 212 27.16 54.62 -9.68
C ALA A 212 28.05 54.45 -10.93
N PHE A 213 28.30 53.20 -11.34
CA PHE A 213 29.07 52.92 -12.57
C PHE A 213 28.37 53.43 -13.83
N GLY A 214 27.05 53.30 -13.92
CA GLY A 214 26.28 53.80 -15.06
C GLY A 214 26.39 55.31 -15.23
N ARG A 215 26.43 56.08 -14.12
CA ARG A 215 26.67 57.52 -14.17
C ARG A 215 28.08 57.87 -14.65
N GLU A 216 29.09 57.13 -14.20
CA GLU A 216 30.48 57.34 -14.62
C GLU A 216 30.67 57.02 -16.10
N PHE A 217 30.07 55.93 -16.59
CA PHE A 217 30.11 55.56 -18.00
C PHE A 217 29.47 56.64 -18.90
N LEU A 218 28.29 57.16 -18.51
CA LEU A 218 27.63 58.25 -19.25
C LEU A 218 28.44 59.55 -19.21
N ALA A 219 29.07 59.86 -18.08
CA ALA A 219 29.92 61.05 -17.96
C ALA A 219 31.15 60.96 -18.88
N ASN A 220 31.81 59.79 -18.93
CA ASN A 220 32.95 59.57 -19.81
C ASN A 220 32.56 59.59 -21.29
N ALA A 221 31.44 58.96 -21.66
CA ALA A 221 30.94 58.98 -23.04
C ALA A 221 30.59 60.41 -23.53
N ALA A 222 30.07 61.25 -22.63
CA ALA A 222 29.79 62.65 -22.96
C ALA A 222 31.07 63.48 -23.16
N ALA A 223 32.15 63.18 -22.42
CA ALA A 223 33.44 63.84 -22.59
C ALA A 223 34.12 63.45 -23.92
N GLU A 224 34.13 62.16 -24.27
CA GLU A 224 34.71 61.68 -25.54
C GLU A 224 33.94 62.21 -26.77
N GLY A 225 32.63 62.42 -26.66
CA GLY A 225 31.82 63.02 -27.73
C GLY A 225 32.08 64.52 -27.95
N ALA A 226 32.72 65.21 -27.01
CA ALA A 226 33.01 66.65 -27.11
C ALA A 226 34.40 66.96 -27.70
N GLU A 227 35.29 65.95 -27.81
CA GLU A 227 36.63 66.10 -28.41
C GLU A 227 36.69 65.76 -29.90
N ASN A 228 35.58 65.33 -30.50
CA ASN A 228 35.43 65.15 -31.96
C ASN A 228 34.60 66.28 -32.58
#